data_AF-A0A2A2KPZ8-F1
#
_entry.id   AF-A0A2A2KPZ8-F1
#
_cell.length_a   1.000
_cell.length_b   1.000
_cell.length_c   1.000
_cell.angle_alpha   90.00
_cell.angle_beta   90.00
_cell.angle_gamma   90.00
#
_symmetry.space_group_name_H-M   'P 1'
#
loop_
_entity.id
_entity.type
_entity.pdbx_description
1 polymer ?
#
loop_
_entity_poly.entity_id
_entity_poly.type
_entity_poly.pdbx_seq_one_letter_code
_entity_poly.pdbx_strand_id
1 'polypeptide(L)'
;MSAMGVRTEVQLVDYVTAFLTHFGPQHLTIDVPVRLLCKCLPSMWPHTPTELAEKLAKLSPHFLVVNDVLFLSSNARHRRSLVDSLQLVNLSVQNLPKIFSMLLSNSHLHAHPNHIPPPSSLHPNISHHRRFAL
;
A
#
# COMPACT_ATOMS: atom_id res chain seq x y z
N MET A 1 -29.60 8.06 2.46
CA MET A 1 -28.35 7.30 2.63
C MET A 1 -27.33 8.23 3.27
N SER A 2 -26.78 7.90 4.45
CA SER A 2 -25.73 8.70 5.06
C SER A 2 -24.49 8.60 4.19
N ALA A 3 -24.06 9.70 3.58
CA ALA A 3 -22.79 9.76 2.87
C ALA A 3 -21.66 9.37 3.84
N MET A 4 -20.62 8.72 3.31
CA MET A 4 -19.44 8.33 4.05
C MET A 4 -18.88 9.55 4.81
N GLY A 5 -18.50 9.40 6.09
CA GLY A 5 -18.06 10.52 6.95
C GLY A 5 -16.69 11.12 6.60
N VAL A 6 -16.26 11.07 5.33
CA VAL A 6 -14.98 11.56 4.84
C VAL A 6 -15.07 13.08 4.66
N ARG A 7 -14.43 13.85 5.53
CA ARG A 7 -14.50 15.31 5.56
C ARG A 7 -13.17 16.00 5.28
N THR A 8 -12.06 15.26 5.32
CA THR A 8 -10.71 15.80 5.08
C THR A 8 -9.97 14.99 4.02
N GLU A 9 -8.95 15.61 3.42
CA GLU A 9 -8.12 14.95 2.40
C GLU A 9 -7.35 13.75 2.99
N VAL A 10 -6.89 13.86 4.23
CA VAL A 10 -6.23 12.75 4.95
C VAL A 10 -7.20 11.57 5.11
N GLN A 11 -8.44 11.83 5.55
CA GLN A 11 -9.46 10.79 5.67
C GLN A 11 -9.79 10.15 4.31
N LEU A 12 -9.79 10.94 3.23
CA LEU A 12 -10.00 10.40 1.88
C LEU A 12 -8.85 9.45 1.50
N VAL A 13 -7.61 9.87 1.71
CA VAL A 13 -6.41 9.07 1.44
C VAL A 13 -6.44 7.76 2.25
N ASP A 14 -6.70 7.83 3.55
CA ASP A 14 -6.75 6.65 4.42
C ASP A 14 -7.86 5.69 3.99
N TYR A 15 -9.05 6.22 3.72
CA TYR A 15 -10.18 5.41 3.30
C TYR A 15 -9.91 4.71 1.96
N VAL A 16 -9.42 5.43 0.95
CA VAL A 16 -9.16 4.83 -0.36
C VAL A 16 -7.99 3.85 -0.28
N THR A 17 -7.00 4.09 0.58
CA THR A 17 -5.92 3.12 0.85
C THR A 17 -6.48 1.81 1.40
N ALA A 18 -7.38 1.88 2.39
CA ALA A 18 -8.04 0.70 2.96
C ALA A 18 -8.91 -0.02 1.92
N PHE A 19 -9.68 0.74 1.13
CA PHE A 19 -10.51 0.22 0.05
C PHE A 19 -9.68 -0.54 -0.99
N LEU A 20 -8.59 0.04 -1.49
CA LEU A 20 -7.69 -0.62 -2.45
C LEU A 20 -6.99 -1.83 -1.84
N THR A 21 -6.59 -1.76 -0.57
CA THR A 21 -6.00 -2.92 0.11
C THR A 21 -6.96 -4.11 0.17
N HIS A 22 -8.26 -3.84 0.34
CA HIS A 22 -9.30 -4.87 0.38
C HIS A 22 -9.66 -5.41 -1.01
N PHE A 23 -9.99 -4.54 -1.96
CA PHE A 23 -10.50 -4.93 -3.28
C PHE A 23 -9.40 -5.22 -4.31
N GLY A 24 -8.16 -4.80 -4.04
CA GLY A 24 -7.06 -4.88 -5.00
C GLY A 24 -7.01 -3.69 -5.96
N PRO A 25 -6.18 -3.75 -7.02
CA PRO A 25 -6.18 -2.74 -8.07
C PRO A 25 -7.56 -2.56 -8.68
N GLN A 26 -7.90 -1.33 -9.09
CA GLN A 26 -9.24 -1.01 -9.59
C GLN A 26 -9.19 -0.35 -10.95
N HIS A 27 -9.81 -0.98 -11.94
CA HIS A 27 -9.98 -0.40 -13.27
C HIS A 27 -11.09 0.67 -13.23
N LEU A 28 -10.72 1.90 -13.54
CA LEU A 28 -11.55 3.08 -13.32
C LEU A 28 -12.86 3.06 -14.12
N THR A 29 -12.84 2.47 -15.33
CA THR A 29 -14.02 2.39 -16.19
C THR A 29 -14.97 1.24 -15.86
N ILE A 30 -14.45 0.04 -15.58
CA ILE A 30 -15.26 -1.20 -15.54
C ILE A 30 -15.59 -1.68 -14.13
N ASP A 31 -14.76 -1.38 -13.13
CA ASP A 31 -14.91 -1.99 -11.82
C ASP A 31 -16.07 -1.37 -11.04
N VAL A 32 -16.99 -2.23 -10.58
CA VAL A 32 -18.14 -1.83 -9.75
C VAL A 32 -17.70 -1.17 -8.43
N PRO A 33 -16.72 -1.70 -7.67
CA PRO A 33 -16.44 -1.18 -6.33
C PRO A 33 -15.99 0.30 -6.35
N VAL A 34 -15.09 0.70 -7.26
CA VAL A 34 -14.62 2.10 -7.32
C VAL A 34 -15.73 3.06 -7.75
N ARG A 35 -16.63 2.63 -8.64
CA ARG A 35 -17.80 3.42 -9.04
C ARG A 35 -18.77 3.60 -7.87
N LEU A 36 -19.01 2.53 -7.10
CA LEU A 36 -19.86 2.60 -5.92
C LEU A 36 -19.26 3.50 -4.83
N LEU A 37 -17.95 3.37 -4.59
CA LEU A 37 -17.21 4.27 -3.71
C LEU A 37 -17.48 5.73 -4.06
N CYS A 38 -17.27 6.11 -5.34
CA CYS A 38 -17.50 7.47 -5.81
C CYS A 38 -18.94 7.95 -5.53
N LYS A 39 -19.95 7.09 -5.68
CA LYS A 39 -21.35 7.45 -5.39
C LYS A 39 -21.65 7.61 -3.90
N CYS A 40 -20.88 6.95 -3.04
CA CYS A 40 -21.05 7.01 -1.59
C CYS A 40 -20.28 8.17 -0.94
N LEU A 41 -19.35 8.81 -1.67
CA LEU A 41 -18.58 9.94 -1.17
C LEU A 41 -19.46 11.20 -1.02
N PRO A 42 -19.23 12.01 0.03
CA PRO A 42 -19.83 13.33 0.16
C PRO A 42 -19.67 14.21 -1.08
N SER A 43 -20.60 15.16 -1.26
CA SER A 43 -20.66 16.04 -2.44
C SER A 43 -19.40 16.88 -2.69
N MET A 44 -18.54 17.06 -1.69
CA MET A 44 -17.28 17.80 -1.82
C MET A 44 -16.17 17.01 -2.54
N TRP A 45 -16.34 15.70 -2.70
CA TRP A 45 -15.35 14.83 -3.33
C TRP A 45 -15.76 14.46 -4.76
N PRO A 46 -14.84 13.97 -5.59
CA PRO A 46 -15.18 13.53 -6.94
C PRO A 46 -16.16 12.34 -6.96
N HIS A 47 -17.12 12.38 -7.90
CA HIS A 47 -18.15 11.33 -8.08
C HIS A 47 -17.92 10.45 -9.32
N THR A 48 -16.78 10.62 -10.00
CA THR A 48 -16.31 9.73 -11.06
C THR A 48 -14.98 9.09 -10.66
N PRO A 49 -14.73 7.81 -11.02
CA PRO A 49 -13.46 7.14 -10.70
C PRO A 49 -12.23 7.87 -11.21
N THR A 50 -12.28 8.43 -12.43
CA THR A 50 -11.15 9.14 -13.04
C THR A 50 -10.80 10.41 -12.27
N GLU A 51 -11.79 11.26 -11.98
CA GLU A 51 -11.55 12.48 -11.19
C GLU A 51 -11.08 12.15 -9.76
N LEU A 52 -11.62 11.08 -9.16
CA LEU A 52 -11.17 10.61 -7.86
C LEU A 52 -9.70 10.19 -7.91
N ALA A 53 -9.31 9.40 -8.92
CA ALA A 53 -7.94 8.95 -9.09
C ALA A 53 -6.96 10.11 -9.32
N GLU A 54 -7.33 11.10 -10.14
CA GLU A 54 -6.54 12.32 -10.33
C GLU A 54 -6.38 13.12 -9.04
N LYS A 55 -7.45 13.27 -8.25
CA LYS A 55 -7.39 13.94 -6.95
C LYS A 55 -6.44 13.18 -6.02
N LEU A 56 -6.57 11.86 -5.91
CA LEU A 56 -5.73 11.03 -5.06
C LEU A 56 -4.25 11.08 -5.45
N ALA A 57 -3.93 11.03 -6.74
CA ALA A 57 -2.55 11.12 -7.23
C ALA A 57 -1.89 12.48 -6.91
N LYS A 58 -2.69 13.57 -6.81
CA LYS A 58 -2.22 14.88 -6.35
C LYS A 58 -2.04 14.95 -4.84
N LEU A 59 -2.88 14.25 -4.08
CA LEU A 59 -2.83 14.22 -2.62
C LEU A 59 -1.69 13.34 -2.08
N SER A 60 -1.38 12.25 -2.76
CA SER A 60 -0.37 11.30 -2.27
C SER A 60 0.31 10.51 -3.39
N PRO A 61 1.64 10.36 -3.35
CA PRO A 61 2.39 9.54 -4.31
C PRO A 61 2.13 8.03 -4.13
N HIS A 62 1.35 7.63 -3.13
CA HIS A 62 0.96 6.23 -2.94
C HIS A 62 -0.02 5.73 -4.00
N PHE A 63 -0.78 6.63 -4.61
CA PHE A 63 -1.74 6.29 -5.65
C PHE A 63 -1.11 6.43 -7.03
N LEU A 64 -1.23 5.38 -7.83
CA LEU A 64 -0.70 5.32 -9.18
C LEU A 64 -1.83 4.96 -10.14
N VAL A 65 -1.91 5.67 -11.27
CA VAL A 65 -2.83 5.31 -12.36
C VAL A 65 -2.00 4.87 -13.55
N VAL A 66 -2.18 3.63 -13.99
CA VAL A 66 -1.51 3.06 -15.16
C VAL A 66 -2.53 2.24 -15.94
N ASN A 67 -2.63 2.49 -17.25
CA ASN A 67 -3.59 1.82 -18.15
C ASN A 67 -5.02 1.80 -17.61
N ASP A 68 -5.50 2.95 -17.11
CA ASP A 68 -6.84 3.10 -16.51
C ASP A 68 -7.08 2.24 -15.25
N VAL A 69 -6.01 1.74 -14.62
CA VAL A 69 -6.08 1.01 -13.35
C VAL A 69 -5.41 1.82 -12.24
N LEU A 70 -6.13 1.98 -11.13
CA LEU A 70 -5.67 2.60 -9.90
C LEU A 70 -4.98 1.56 -9.00
N PHE A 71 -3.74 1.85 -8.65
CA PHE A 71 -2.88 1.02 -7.82
C PHE A 71 -2.44 1.76 -6.55
N LEU A 72 -2.07 0.97 -5.54
CA LEU A 72 -1.48 1.43 -4.30
C LEU A 72 -0.02 0.96 -4.24
N SER A 73 0.94 1.88 -4.38
CA SER A 73 2.37 1.56 -4.48
C SER A 73 2.93 0.90 -3.21
N SER A 74 2.36 1.19 -2.04
CA SER A 74 2.76 0.59 -0.76
C SER A 74 2.32 -0.88 -0.63
N ASN A 75 1.39 -1.37 -1.46
CA ASN A 75 0.88 -2.74 -1.37
C ASN A 75 1.61 -3.69 -2.33
N ALA A 76 2.17 -4.79 -1.80
CA ALA A 76 2.94 -5.75 -2.58
C ALA A 76 2.14 -6.46 -3.68
N ARG A 77 0.84 -6.72 -3.47
CA ARG A 77 -0.04 -7.31 -4.49
C ARG A 77 -0.26 -6.35 -5.65
N HIS A 78 -0.43 -5.06 -5.34
CA HIS A 78 -0.59 -4.02 -6.36
C HIS A 78 0.70 -3.82 -7.14
N ARG A 79 1.86 -3.78 -6.47
CA ARG A 79 3.16 -3.67 -7.16
C ARG A 79 3.39 -4.82 -8.15
N ARG A 80 3.05 -6.06 -7.77
CA ARG A 80 3.14 -7.21 -8.69
C ARG A 80 2.24 -7.05 -9.91
N SER A 81 0.95 -6.77 -9.68
CA SER A 81 -0.02 -6.55 -10.76
C SER A 81 0.36 -5.37 -11.67
N LEU A 82 0.98 -4.32 -11.10
CA LEU A 82 1.51 -3.21 -11.86
C LEU A 82 2.64 -3.66 -12.79
N VAL A 83 3.61 -4.43 -12.30
CA VAL A 83 4.70 -4.98 -13.13
C VAL A 83 4.13 -5.84 -14.27
N ASP A 84 3.17 -6.71 -13.98
CA ASP A 84 2.52 -7.54 -15.00
C ASP A 84 1.82 -6.67 -16.07
N SER A 85 1.12 -5.61 -15.64
CA SER A 85 0.45 -4.66 -16.54
C SER A 85 1.44 -3.88 -17.43
N LEU A 86 2.62 -3.56 -16.89
CA LEU A 86 3.69 -2.87 -17.60
C LEU A 86 4.47 -3.81 -18.54
N GLN A 87 4.46 -5.12 -18.31
CA GLN A 87 5.06 -6.10 -19.22
C GLN A 87 4.14 -6.40 -20.42
N LEU A 88 2.82 -6.39 -20.20
CA LEU A 88 1.81 -6.57 -21.25
C LEU A 88 1.77 -5.40 -22.23
N VAL A 89 2.05 -4.19 -21.74
CA VAL A 89 2.27 -3.02 -22.59
C VAL A 89 3.76 -2.98 -22.90
N ASN A 90 4.21 -3.41 -24.08
CA ASN A 90 5.60 -3.22 -24.53
C ASN A 90 6.01 -1.75 -24.36
N LEU A 91 6.57 -1.37 -23.20
CA LEU A 91 6.79 0.02 -22.85
C LEU A 91 8.02 0.55 -23.59
N SER A 92 7.80 1.62 -24.35
CA SER A 92 8.88 2.54 -24.71
C SER A 92 9.62 2.96 -23.43
N VAL A 93 10.93 2.77 -23.44
CA VAL A 93 11.88 2.82 -22.31
C VAL A 93 11.83 4.13 -21.49
N GLN A 94 11.16 5.16 -22.00
CA GLN A 94 11.17 6.53 -21.45
C GLN A 94 10.48 6.68 -20.08
N ASN A 95 9.51 5.82 -19.73
CA ASN A 95 8.78 5.92 -18.45
C ASN A 95 9.32 5.00 -17.34
N LEU A 96 10.24 4.09 -17.66
CA LEU A 96 10.83 3.15 -16.69
C LEU A 96 11.52 3.85 -15.51
N PRO A 97 12.31 4.92 -15.68
CA PRO A 97 13.04 5.54 -14.57
C PRO A 97 12.13 6.07 -13.45
N LYS A 98 10.98 6.65 -13.82
CA LYS A 98 10.00 7.18 -12.86
C LYS A 98 9.32 6.05 -12.10
N ILE A 99 8.96 4.97 -12.79
CA ILE A 99 8.35 3.77 -12.19
C ILE A 99 9.33 3.09 -11.23
N PHE A 100 10.59 2.90 -11.64
CA PHE A 100 11.63 2.31 -10.80
C PHE A 100 11.93 3.17 -9.57
N SER A 101 12.05 4.49 -9.73
CA SER A 101 12.26 5.41 -8.60
C SER A 101 11.14 5.26 -7.56
N MET A 102 9.88 5.22 -8.00
CA MET A 102 8.73 5.06 -7.08
C MET A 102 8.64 3.68 -6.43
N LEU A 103 9.01 2.61 -7.14
CA LEU A 103 9.08 1.27 -6.56
C LEU A 103 10.16 1.18 -5.48
N LEU A 104 11.35 1.74 -5.76
CA LEU A 104 12.51 1.67 -4.87
C LEU A 104 12.33 2.50 -3.60
N SER A 105 11.68 3.67 -3.69
CA SER A 105 11.41 4.53 -2.53
C SER A 105 10.54 3.88 -1.45
N ASN A 106 9.74 2.86 -1.79
CA ASN A 106 8.83 2.18 -0.85
C ASN A 106 9.39 0.87 -0.27
N SER A 107 10.55 0.40 -0.75
CA SER A 107 11.20 -0.84 -0.27
C SER A 107 11.86 -0.70 1.10
N HIS A 108 12.13 0.53 1.55
CA HIS A 108 12.89 0.80 2.78
C HIS A 108 12.09 0.63 4.08
N LEU A 109 10.76 0.44 4.03
CA LEU A 109 9.92 0.34 5.23
C LEU A 109 9.73 -1.09 5.78
N HIS A 110 10.38 -2.11 5.19
CA HIS A 110 10.26 -3.50 5.68
C HIS A 110 11.60 -4.21 5.94
N ALA A 111 12.71 -3.48 6.02
CA ALA A 111 13.94 -4.03 6.59
C ALA A 111 13.90 -3.91 8.12
N HIS A 112 13.18 -4.82 8.78
CA HIS A 112 13.42 -5.07 10.19
C HIS A 112 14.84 -5.67 10.28
N PRO A 113 15.80 -5.06 11.00
CA PRO A 113 17.11 -5.68 11.15
C PRO A 113 16.91 -7.01 11.89
N ASN A 114 17.32 -8.11 11.27
CA ASN A 114 17.41 -9.41 11.90
C ASN A 114 18.24 -9.25 13.19
N HIS A 115 17.57 -9.33 14.33
CA HIS A 115 18.23 -9.39 15.62
C HIS A 115 18.84 -10.79 15.74
N ILE A 116 20.09 -10.93 15.31
CA ILE A 116 20.91 -12.12 15.55
C ILE A 116 21.15 -12.19 17.07
N PRO A 117 20.65 -13.19 17.81
CA PRO A 117 21.05 -13.35 19.20
C PRO A 117 22.54 -13.75 19.25
N PRO A 118 23.33 -13.19 20.18
CA PRO A 118 24.77 -13.45 20.24
C PRO A 118 25.05 -14.92 20.61
N PRO A 119 26.14 -15.51 20.10
CA PRO A 119 26.53 -16.87 20.43
C PRO A 119 26.95 -16.94 21.89
N SER A 120 26.25 -17.74 22.69
CA SER A 120 26.61 -18.02 24.08
C SER A 120 27.90 -18.84 24.11
N SER A 121 29.02 -18.19 24.42
CA SER A 121 30.30 -18.83 24.66
C SER A 121 30.24 -19.69 25.94
N LEU A 122 30.68 -20.93 25.80
CA LEU A 122 30.87 -21.91 26.86
C LEU A 122 31.83 -21.44 27.97
N HIS A 123 31.59 -22.02 29.17
CA HIS A 123 32.54 -22.37 30.26
C HIS A 123 32.65 -21.41 31.49
N PRO A 124 33.04 -21.90 32.69
CA PRO A 124 32.37 -22.89 33.57
C PRO A 124 32.28 -22.44 35.07
N ASN A 125 31.78 -23.36 35.92
CA ASN A 125 32.07 -23.54 37.37
C ASN A 125 31.23 -22.85 38.48
N ILE A 126 30.43 -23.72 39.15
CA ILE A 126 30.42 -24.05 40.59
C ILE A 126 29.69 -23.15 41.64
N SER A 127 28.72 -23.81 42.29
CA SER A 127 28.21 -23.70 43.69
C SER A 127 27.50 -22.43 44.16
N HIS A 128 26.53 -22.42 45.09
CA HIS A 128 26.10 -23.36 46.15
C HIS A 128 24.58 -23.18 46.44
N HIS A 129 23.94 -24.24 46.93
CA HIS A 129 22.83 -24.28 47.91
C HIS A 129 21.70 -23.23 47.88
N ARG A 130 20.45 -23.71 47.74
CA ARG A 130 19.50 -23.72 48.88
C ARG A 130 18.30 -24.64 48.65
N ARG A 131 17.92 -25.27 49.75
CA ARG A 131 16.84 -26.25 49.98
C ARG A 131 15.45 -25.72 49.59
N PHE A 132 14.61 -26.62 49.07
CA PHE A 132 13.16 -26.57 49.26
C PHE A 132 12.77 -27.75 50.15
N ALA A 133 12.14 -27.44 51.28
CA ALA A 133 11.39 -28.41 52.08
C ALA A 133 9.95 -28.45 51.54
N LEU A 134 9.38 -29.66 51.53
CA LEU A 134 7.94 -29.92 51.43
C LEU A 134 7.26 -29.54 52.74
#